data_AF-A0A4P6DSV5-F1
#
_entry.id   AF-A0A4P6DSV5-F1
#
_cell.length_a   1.000
_cell.length_b   1.000
_cell.length_c   1.000
_cell.angle_alpha   90.00
_cell.angle_beta   90.00
_cell.angle_gamma   90.00
#
_symmetry.space_group_name_H-M   'P 1'
#
loop_
_entity.id
_entity.type
_entity.pdbx_description
1 polymer ?
#
loop_
_entity_poly.entity_id
_entity_poly.type
_entity_poly.pdbx_seq_one_letter_code
_entity_poly.pdbx_strand_id
1 'polypeptide(L)'
;MRVVIQRVSSAGVDVIDAATGEPDASFEPQRIGPGLVLLVAVSDDDEPEQIDWTARKIANLRIFDDDEGRMNRSVLDVGGEVLSISQFTLYGDVRRGNRPSFVAAGQPDHARDVWLRLDEALRGHGLTVREGRFAAHMRVSLTNDGPVTIPLDTAVMARPR
;
A
#
# COMPACT_ATOMS: atom_id res chain seq x y z
N MET A 1 -5.14 -7.69 -7.49
CA MET A 1 -4.46 -6.68 -6.65
C MET A 1 -4.66 -7.05 -5.21
N ARG A 2 -3.58 -7.06 -4.43
CA ARG A 2 -3.61 -7.26 -2.99
C ARG A 2 -3.00 -6.06 -2.30
N VAL A 3 -3.65 -5.58 -1.24
CA VAL A 3 -3.15 -4.48 -0.42
C VAL A 3 -3.21 -4.89 1.04
N VAL A 4 -2.12 -4.71 1.78
CA VAL A 4 -2.17 -4.70 3.24
C VAL A 4 -2.22 -3.25 3.68
N ILE A 5 -3.34 -2.85 4.26
CA ILE A 5 -3.61 -1.49 4.72
C ILE A 5 -3.31 -1.44 6.22
N GLN A 6 -2.43 -0.55 6.65
CA GLN A 6 -2.07 -0.39 8.06
C GLN A 6 -2.34 1.05 8.50
N ARG A 7 -3.11 1.22 9.58
CA ARG A 7 -3.29 2.52 10.21
C ARG A 7 -2.01 2.88 10.97
N VAL A 8 -1.51 4.08 10.78
CA VAL A 8 -0.25 4.53 11.41
C VAL A 8 -0.40 5.91 12.02
N SER A 9 0.33 6.15 13.11
CA SER A 9 0.50 7.50 13.67
C SER A 9 1.65 8.26 12.99
N SER A 10 2.59 7.52 12.39
CA SER A 10 3.67 8.02 11.54
C SER A 10 4.29 6.88 10.75
N ALA A 11 4.83 7.18 9.56
CA ALA A 11 5.61 6.22 8.77
C ALA A 11 6.62 6.91 7.86
N GLY A 12 7.57 6.12 7.36
CA GLY A 12 8.62 6.58 6.47
C GLY A 12 9.26 5.48 5.65
N VAL A 13 9.83 5.85 4.51
CA VAL A 13 10.64 4.95 3.68
C VAL A 13 11.95 5.61 3.28
N ASP A 14 13.01 4.81 3.31
CA ASP A 14 14.32 5.11 2.74
C ASP A 14 14.66 4.04 1.69
N VAL A 15 15.36 4.44 0.63
CA VAL A 15 15.96 3.52 -0.33
C VAL A 15 17.39 3.24 0.09
N ILE A 16 17.79 1.98 0.04
CA ILE A 16 19.09 1.50 0.47
C ILE A 16 19.87 1.04 -0.76
N ASP A 17 21.10 1.54 -0.88
CA ASP A 17 22.03 1.03 -1.88
C ASP A 17 22.39 -0.43 -1.56
N ALA A 18 22.14 -1.32 -2.52
CA ALA A 18 22.28 -2.75 -2.30
C ALA A 18 23.75 -3.21 -2.13
N ALA A 19 24.72 -2.43 -2.62
CA ALA A 19 26.14 -2.76 -2.54
C ALA A 19 26.77 -2.33 -1.20
N THR A 20 26.33 -1.19 -0.67
CA THR A 20 26.90 -0.56 0.53
C THR A 20 26.06 -0.77 1.79
N GLY A 21 24.74 -0.95 1.65
CA GLY A 21 23.81 -1.04 2.78
C GLY A 21 23.44 0.31 3.42
N GLU A 22 23.93 1.41 2.86
CA GLU A 22 23.67 2.79 3.29
C GLU A 22 22.49 3.43 2.54
N PRO A 23 21.91 4.54 3.04
CA PRO A 23 20.89 5.29 2.33
C PRO A 23 21.37 5.76 0.95
N ASP A 24 20.55 5.52 -0.08
CA ASP A 24 20.78 6.01 -1.43
C ASP A 24 20.54 7.53 -1.48
N ALA A 25 21.63 8.30 -1.64
CA ALA A 25 21.59 9.76 -1.68
C ALA A 25 20.78 10.36 -2.85
N SER A 26 20.41 9.55 -3.85
CA SER A 26 19.53 9.97 -4.95
C SER A 26 18.04 9.91 -4.61
N PHE A 27 17.68 9.31 -3.48
CA PHE A 27 16.30 9.20 -3.03
C PHE A 27 16.09 10.11 -1.83
N GLU A 28 15.21 11.10 -1.98
CA GLU A 28 14.76 11.89 -0.83
C GLU A 28 13.83 11.03 0.04
N PRO A 29 14.16 10.81 1.33
CA PRO A 29 13.34 10.07 2.25
C PRO A 29 11.90 10.59 2.30
N GLN A 30 10.93 9.69 2.14
CA GLN A 30 9.52 10.07 2.23
C GLN A 30 8.99 9.77 3.63
N ARG A 31 8.17 10.67 4.17
CA ARG A 31 7.58 10.57 5.50
C ARG A 31 6.11 11.00 5.46
N ILE A 32 5.30 10.39 6.32
CA ILE A 32 3.92 10.78 6.58
C ILE A 32 3.66 10.89 8.08
N GLY A 33 2.72 11.76 8.45
CA GLY A 33 2.12 11.79 9.78
C GLY A 33 1.06 10.70 9.98
N PRO A 34 -0.01 10.98 10.74
CA PRO A 34 -1.16 10.09 10.85
C PRO A 34 -1.73 9.73 9.48
N GLY A 35 -2.03 8.45 9.25
CA GLY A 35 -2.44 8.01 7.93
C GLY A 35 -2.42 6.51 7.73
N LEU A 36 -2.15 6.10 6.50
CA LEU A 36 -2.11 4.71 6.07
C LEU A 36 -0.76 4.36 5.44
N VAL A 37 -0.19 3.22 5.83
CA VAL A 37 0.81 2.52 5.01
C VAL A 37 0.08 1.48 4.17
N LEU A 38 0.36 1.49 2.86
CA LEU A 38 -0.17 0.53 1.91
C LEU A 38 0.98 -0.31 1.37
N LEU A 39 0.98 -1.61 1.67
CA LEU A 39 1.81 -2.57 0.95
C LEU A 39 1.00 -3.09 -0.23
N VAL A 40 1.37 -2.73 -1.46
CA VAL A 40 0.57 -2.96 -2.67
C VAL A 40 1.23 -4.00 -3.56
N ALA A 41 0.51 -5.06 -3.89
CA ALA A 41 0.92 -6.06 -4.86
C ALA A 41 -0.06 -6.09 -6.03
N VAL A 42 0.50 -6.13 -7.23
CA VAL A 42 -0.24 -6.20 -8.49
C VAL A 42 -0.09 -7.59 -9.10
N SER A 43 -1.15 -8.10 -9.72
CA SER A 43 -1.16 -9.27 -10.62
C SER A 43 -1.41 -8.82 -12.06
N ASP A 44 -1.05 -9.64 -13.04
CA ASP A 44 -1.25 -9.33 -14.47
C ASP A 44 -2.72 -9.11 -14.88
N ASP A 45 -3.68 -9.56 -14.06
CA ASP A 45 -5.12 -9.36 -14.28
C ASP A 45 -5.65 -8.02 -13.72
N ASP A 46 -4.79 -7.17 -13.16
CA ASP A 46 -5.21 -5.89 -12.57
C ASP A 46 -5.32 -4.79 -13.63
N GLU A 47 -6.56 -4.38 -13.84
CA GLU A 47 -6.97 -3.44 -14.88
C GLU A 47 -7.55 -2.16 -14.24
N PRO A 48 -7.94 -1.13 -15.04
CA PRO A 48 -8.47 0.12 -14.50
C PRO A 48 -9.58 -0.05 -13.47
N GLU A 49 -10.44 -1.07 -13.62
CA GLU A 49 -11.53 -1.34 -12.69
C GLU A 49 -11.05 -1.69 -11.27
N GLN A 50 -10.01 -2.52 -11.16
CA GLN A 50 -9.40 -2.89 -9.88
C GLN A 50 -8.73 -1.69 -9.22
N ILE A 51 -8.10 -0.83 -10.02
CA ILE A 51 -7.46 0.41 -9.55
C ILE A 51 -8.51 1.34 -8.94
N ASP A 52 -9.54 1.68 -9.71
CA ASP A 52 -10.60 2.61 -9.28
C ASP A 52 -11.34 2.09 -8.05
N TRP A 53 -11.66 0.79 -8.04
CA TRP A 53 -12.31 0.17 -6.90
C TRP A 53 -11.44 0.22 -5.65
N THR A 54 -10.15 -0.08 -5.78
CA THR A 54 -9.20 -0.13 -4.65
C THR A 54 -8.96 1.27 -4.09
N ALA A 55 -8.72 2.27 -4.95
CA ALA A 55 -8.54 3.65 -4.54
C ALA A 55 -9.75 4.17 -3.77
N ARG A 56 -10.96 3.97 -4.31
CA ARG A 56 -12.21 4.35 -3.65
C ARG A 56 -12.38 3.64 -2.31
N LYS A 57 -12.06 2.35 -2.23
CA LYS A 57 -12.17 1.55 -1.00
C LYS A 57 -11.25 2.07 0.09
N ILE A 58 -9.98 2.32 -0.23
CA ILE A 58 -8.99 2.83 0.71
C ILE A 58 -9.39 4.23 1.19
N ALA A 59 -9.74 5.13 0.27
CA ALA A 59 -10.09 6.51 0.60
C ALA A 59 -11.29 6.62 1.56
N ASN A 60 -12.25 5.70 1.46
CA ASN A 60 -13.48 5.70 2.24
C ASN A 60 -13.49 4.68 3.40
N LEU A 61 -12.39 3.96 3.64
CA LEU A 61 -12.34 2.91 4.65
C LEU A 61 -12.41 3.54 6.05
N ARG A 62 -13.47 3.22 6.80
CA ARG A 62 -13.72 3.80 8.14
C ARG A 62 -12.98 3.04 9.22
N ILE A 63 -11.71 3.39 9.42
CA ILE A 63 -10.81 2.74 10.38
C ILE A 63 -10.12 3.72 11.33
N PHE A 64 -10.53 4.99 11.32
CA PHE A 64 -10.09 6.01 12.27
C PHE A 64 -11.22 6.35 13.24
N ASP A 65 -10.84 6.76 14.44
CA ASP A 65 -11.78 7.00 15.52
C ASP A 65 -12.53 8.33 15.32
N ASP A 66 -13.83 8.32 15.60
CA ASP A 66 -14.65 9.51 15.75
C ASP A 66 -14.47 10.13 17.16
N ASP A 67 -15.23 11.18 17.46
CA ASP A 67 -15.13 11.89 18.74
C ASP A 67 -15.60 11.04 19.95
N GLU A 68 -16.26 9.91 19.69
CA GLU A 68 -16.68 8.93 20.71
C GLU A 68 -15.72 7.73 20.80
N GLY A 69 -14.59 7.76 20.08
CA GLY A 69 -13.61 6.67 20.08
C GLY A 69 -14.04 5.45 19.26
N ARG A 70 -15.02 5.59 18.35
CA ARG A 70 -15.48 4.50 17.48
C ARG A 70 -14.90 4.65 16.09
N MET A 71 -14.47 3.55 15.47
CA MET A 71 -13.91 3.54 14.11
C MET A 71 -14.97 3.84 13.05
N ASN A 72 -15.22 5.14 12.80
CA ASN A 72 -16.25 5.64 11.90
C ASN A 72 -15.72 6.65 10.88
N ARG A 73 -14.48 7.12 11.02
CA ARG A 73 -13.84 8.08 10.13
C ARG A 73 -12.91 7.39 9.14
N SER A 74 -12.88 7.90 7.92
CA SER A 74 -11.93 7.51 6.88
C SER A 74 -10.64 8.32 6.98
N VAL A 75 -9.62 7.92 6.20
CA VAL A 75 -8.36 8.69 6.09
C VAL A 75 -8.62 10.12 5.58
N LEU A 76 -9.63 10.30 4.71
CA LEU A 76 -10.05 11.63 4.24
C LEU A 76 -10.62 12.48 5.38
N ASP A 77 -11.49 11.89 6.20
CA ASP A 77 -12.18 12.61 7.29
C ASP A 77 -11.22 13.12 8.36
N VAL A 78 -10.08 12.46 8.54
CA VAL A 78 -9.03 12.85 9.50
C VAL A 78 -7.90 13.67 8.89
N GLY A 79 -7.96 13.97 7.58
CA GLY A 79 -6.89 14.66 6.86
C GLY A 79 -5.56 13.89 6.86
N GLY A 80 -5.64 12.55 6.90
CA GLY A 80 -4.46 11.70 6.96
C GLY A 80 -3.78 11.53 5.60
N GLU A 81 -2.54 11.05 5.64
CA GLU A 81 -1.71 10.83 4.45
C GLU A 81 -1.56 9.34 4.11
N VAL A 82 -1.03 9.04 2.93
CA VAL A 82 -0.74 7.68 2.49
C VAL A 82 0.74 7.53 2.18
N LEU A 83 1.35 6.44 2.68
CA LEU A 83 2.65 5.94 2.22
C LEU A 83 2.43 4.64 1.45
N SER A 84 2.58 4.70 0.12
CA SER A 84 2.39 3.60 -0.80
C SER A 84 3.70 2.90 -1.10
N ILE A 85 3.75 1.58 -0.93
CA ILE A 85 4.95 0.75 -1.10
C ILE A 85 4.63 -0.46 -1.96
N SER A 86 5.31 -0.60 -3.11
CA SER A 86 5.22 -1.80 -3.93
C SER A 86 5.73 -3.04 -3.18
N GLN A 87 4.92 -4.09 -3.06
CA GLN A 87 5.18 -5.28 -2.25
C GLN A 87 4.70 -6.57 -2.95
N PHE A 88 5.37 -6.98 -4.04
CA PHE A 88 5.00 -8.17 -4.81
C PHE A 88 4.88 -9.46 -3.97
N THR A 89 5.56 -9.52 -2.81
CA THR A 89 5.58 -10.69 -1.94
C THR A 89 4.23 -11.01 -1.30
N LEU A 90 3.22 -10.14 -1.38
CA LEU A 90 1.85 -10.49 -0.97
C LEU A 90 1.22 -11.60 -1.84
N TYR A 91 1.83 -11.90 -2.99
CA TYR A 91 1.52 -13.08 -3.81
C TYR A 91 2.38 -14.31 -3.48
N GLY A 92 3.16 -14.28 -2.39
CA GLY A 92 3.96 -15.41 -1.95
C GLY A 92 3.13 -16.64 -1.59
N ASP A 93 3.21 -17.68 -2.40
CA ASP A 93 2.60 -18.99 -2.17
C ASP A 93 3.57 -19.94 -1.48
N VAL A 94 3.23 -20.37 -0.26
CA VAL A 94 4.03 -21.26 0.58
C VAL A 94 3.42 -22.66 0.72
N ARG A 95 2.44 -23.03 -0.12
CA ARG A 95 1.74 -24.32 0.00
C ARG A 95 2.61 -25.54 -0.34
N ARG A 96 3.64 -25.39 -1.18
CA ARG A 96 4.48 -26.49 -1.70
C ARG A 96 5.84 -26.63 -1.00
N GLY A 97 6.11 -25.85 0.06
CA GLY A 97 7.36 -25.89 0.80
C GLY A 97 7.70 -24.55 1.48
N ASN A 98 8.92 -24.42 2.00
CA ASN A 98 9.33 -23.26 2.81
C ASN A 98 9.85 -22.07 1.99
N ARG A 99 10.06 -22.24 0.67
CA ARG A 99 10.44 -21.15 -0.24
C ARG A 99 9.18 -20.61 -0.93
N PRO A 100 8.77 -19.35 -0.71
CA PRO A 100 7.61 -18.78 -1.38
C PRO A 100 7.78 -18.77 -2.90
N SER A 101 6.71 -19.08 -3.62
CA SER A 101 6.57 -18.87 -5.06
C SER A 101 5.79 -17.59 -5.33
N PHE A 102 6.21 -16.79 -6.31
CA PHE A 102 5.58 -15.50 -6.63
C PHE A 102 4.97 -15.48 -8.04
N VAL A 103 4.60 -16.64 -8.57
CA VAL A 103 4.07 -16.79 -9.94
C VAL A 103 2.80 -15.96 -10.20
N ALA A 104 2.03 -15.66 -9.15
CA ALA A 104 0.83 -14.83 -9.26
C ALA A 104 1.08 -13.31 -9.19
N ALA A 105 2.32 -12.88 -8.93
CA ALA A 105 2.68 -11.46 -9.01
C ALA A 105 2.81 -11.03 -10.48
N GLY A 106 2.38 -9.81 -10.78
CA GLY A 106 2.42 -9.26 -12.13
C GLY A 106 3.83 -9.00 -12.63
N GLN A 107 3.97 -8.92 -13.95
CA GLN A 107 5.23 -8.56 -14.61
C GLN A 107 5.71 -7.17 -14.14
N PRO A 108 7.03 -6.94 -13.97
CA PRO A 108 7.54 -5.71 -13.36
C PRO A 108 7.03 -4.41 -14.01
N ASP A 109 6.99 -4.33 -15.34
CA ASP A 109 6.56 -3.12 -16.04
C ASP A 109 5.06 -2.85 -15.83
N HIS A 110 4.22 -3.87 -16.01
CA HIS A 110 2.78 -3.76 -15.75
C HIS A 110 2.49 -3.45 -14.27
N ALA A 111 3.16 -4.13 -13.35
CA ALA A 111 3.01 -3.91 -11.91
C ALA A 111 3.41 -2.50 -11.49
N ARG A 112 4.47 -1.94 -12.08
CA ARG A 112 4.89 -0.56 -11.85
C ARG A 112 3.81 0.42 -12.34
N ASP A 113 3.34 0.23 -13.55
CA ASP A 113 2.35 1.13 -14.16
C ASP A 113 1.04 1.13 -13.38
N VAL A 114 0.52 -0.05 -13.02
CA VAL A 114 -0.70 -0.20 -12.21
C VAL A 114 -0.53 0.41 -10.81
N TRP A 115 0.63 0.22 -10.17
CA TRP A 115 0.91 0.81 -8.85
C TRP A 115 0.91 2.34 -8.91
N LEU A 116 1.60 2.94 -9.88
CA LEU A 116 1.61 4.40 -10.06
C LEU A 116 0.23 4.96 -10.40
N ARG A 117 -0.57 4.22 -11.18
CA ARG A 117 -1.95 4.60 -11.48
C ARG A 117 -2.87 4.50 -10.26
N LEU A 118 -2.65 3.55 -9.36
CA LEU A 118 -3.33 3.50 -8.07
C LEU A 118 -2.99 4.73 -7.23
N ASP A 119 -1.71 5.10 -7.17
CA ASP A 119 -1.29 6.27 -6.40
C ASP A 119 -1.90 7.56 -6.97
N GLU A 120 -2.00 7.68 -8.30
CA GLU A 120 -2.72 8.79 -8.94
C GLU A 120 -4.22 8.77 -8.66
N ALA A 121 -4.87 7.60 -8.69
CA ALA A 121 -6.28 7.48 -8.35
C ALA A 121 -6.56 7.87 -6.87
N LEU A 122 -5.66 7.53 -5.95
CA LEU A 122 -5.71 7.95 -4.56
C LEU A 122 -5.58 9.47 -4.42
N ARG A 123 -4.66 10.10 -5.17
CA ARG A 123 -4.57 11.57 -5.25
C ARG A 123 -5.85 12.20 -5.81
N GLY A 124 -6.47 11.57 -6.81
CA GLY A 124 -7.76 11.99 -7.37
C GLY A 124 -8.92 11.99 -6.34
N HIS A 125 -8.81 11.20 -5.26
CA HIS A 125 -9.73 11.24 -4.13
C HIS A 125 -9.41 12.32 -3.09
N GLY A 126 -8.35 13.11 -3.28
CA GLY A 126 -7.93 14.18 -2.38
C GLY A 126 -6.90 13.75 -1.33
N LEU A 127 -6.27 12.58 -1.46
CA LEU A 127 -5.24 12.11 -0.55
C LEU A 127 -3.86 12.65 -0.92
N THR A 128 -3.08 13.02 0.09
CA THR A 128 -1.64 13.20 -0.06
C THR A 128 -0.97 11.83 -0.09
N VAL A 129 -0.36 11.48 -1.22
CA VAL A 129 0.31 10.19 -1.42
C VAL A 129 1.82 10.38 -1.55
N ARG A 130 2.54 9.76 -0.62
CA ARG A 130 3.99 9.55 -0.64
C ARG A 130 4.27 8.12 -1.09
N GLU A 131 5.37 7.94 -1.80
CA GLU A 131 5.68 6.66 -2.46
C GLU A 131 7.10 6.21 -2.14
N GLY A 132 7.33 4.90 -2.14
CA GLY A 132 8.68 4.34 -2.20
C GLY A 132 9.30 4.47 -3.59
N ARG A 133 10.34 3.67 -3.85
CA ARG A 133 10.90 3.49 -5.20
C ARG A 133 10.65 2.05 -5.65
N PHE A 134 9.88 1.88 -6.72
CA PHE A 134 9.58 0.57 -7.28
C PHE A 134 10.86 -0.22 -7.55
N ALA A 135 10.84 -1.52 -7.22
CA ALA A 135 11.96 -2.45 -7.38
C ALA A 135 13.29 -2.06 -6.69
N ALA A 136 13.28 -1.08 -5.78
CA ALA A 136 14.43 -0.75 -4.95
C ALA A 136 14.41 -1.51 -3.62
N HIS A 137 15.60 -1.72 -3.04
CA HIS A 137 15.69 -2.17 -1.65
C HIS A 137 15.27 -1.01 -0.74
N MET A 138 14.20 -1.21 0.03
CA MET A 138 13.64 -0.17 0.88
C MET A 138 13.67 -0.59 2.36
N ARG A 139 13.90 0.38 3.24
CA ARG A 139 13.61 0.25 4.68
C ARG A 139 12.36 1.07 4.98
N VAL A 140 11.29 0.39 5.36
CA VAL A 140 10.03 1.03 5.74
C VAL A 140 9.93 1.03 7.27
N SER A 141 9.79 2.21 7.86
CA SER A 141 9.52 2.40 9.28
C SER A 141 8.07 2.83 9.46
N LEU A 142 7.39 2.28 10.46
CA LEU A 142 6.02 2.68 10.77
C LEU A 142 5.70 2.47 12.25
N THR A 143 4.87 3.34 12.79
CA THR A 143 4.24 3.15 14.10
C THR A 143 2.78 2.77 13.87
N ASN A 144 2.48 1.48 13.94
CA ASN A 144 1.13 0.97 13.71
C ASN A 144 0.21 1.40 14.86
N ASP A 145 -0.89 2.06 14.54
CA ASP A 145 -1.81 2.66 15.49
C ASP A 145 -3.04 1.77 15.64
N GLY A 146 -3.18 1.14 16.81
CA GLY A 146 -4.25 0.19 17.15
C GLY A 146 -3.72 -1.09 17.80
N PRO A 147 -3.07 -2.00 17.05
CA PRO A 147 -2.84 -1.93 15.61
C PRO A 147 -4.10 -2.25 14.80
N VAL A 148 -4.32 -1.51 13.71
CA VAL A 148 -5.35 -1.82 12.70
C VAL A 148 -4.66 -2.23 11.40
N THR A 149 -4.94 -3.45 10.95
CA THR A 149 -4.36 -4.00 9.71
C THR A 149 -5.44 -4.74 8.93
N ILE A 150 -5.72 -4.29 7.71
CA ILE A 150 -6.78 -4.81 6.85
C ILE A 150 -6.18 -5.35 5.56
N PRO A 151 -6.22 -6.67 5.31
CA PRO A 151 -5.93 -7.21 3.99
C PRO A 151 -7.10 -6.93 3.05
N LEU A 152 -6.79 -6.41 1.87
CA LEU A 152 -7.72 -6.17 0.78
C LEU A 152 -7.25 -6.97 -0.43
N ASP A 153 -8.14 -7.74 -1.04
CA ASP A 153 -7.88 -8.49 -2.27
C ASP A 153 -9.00 -8.21 -3.27
N THR A 154 -8.67 -7.71 -4.46
CA THR A 154 -9.68 -7.37 -5.49
C THR A 154 -10.44 -8.58 -6.01
N ALA A 155 -9.99 -9.82 -5.74
CA ALA A 155 -10.77 -11.03 -6.01
C ALA A 155 -12.14 -11.05 -5.30
N VAL A 156 -12.33 -10.25 -4.25
CA VAL A 156 -13.65 -10.09 -3.60
C VAL A 156 -14.66 -9.34 -4.46
N MET A 157 -14.22 -8.57 -5.48
CA MET A 157 -15.12 -7.86 -6.39
C MET A 157 -16.02 -8.83 -7.18
N ALA A 158 -15.53 -10.04 -7.46
CA ALA A 158 -16.27 -11.08 -8.15
C ALA A 158 -17.24 -11.87 -7.24
N ARG A 159 -17.27 -11.59 -5.93
CA ARG A 159 -18.10 -12.34 -4.97
C ARG A 159 -19.41 -11.59 -4.68
N PRO A 160 -20.57 -12.26 -4.68
CA PRO A 160 -21.79 -11.68 -4.15
C PRO A 160 -21.62 -11.36 -2.66
N ARG A 161 -22.32 -10.31 -2.20
CA ARG A 161 -22.35 -9.88 -0.80
C ARG A 161 -23.03 -10.90 0.11
#